data_AF-A0AAP0JI79-F1
#
_entry.id   AF-A0AAP0JI79-F1
#
_cell.length_a   1.000
_cell.length_b   1.000
_cell.length_c   1.000
_cell.angle_alpha   90.00
_cell.angle_beta   90.00
_cell.angle_gamma   90.00
#
_symmetry.space_group_name_H-M   'P 1'
#
loop_
_entity.id
_entity.type
_entity.pdbx_description
1 polymer ?
#
loop_
_entity_poly.entity_id
_entity_poly.type
_entity_poly.pdbx_seq_one_letter_code
_entity_poly.pdbx_strand_id
1 'polypeptide(L)'
;MGNFLRRASGEQTNNTNTKSKDSSSSSASSAADNRVRIRRQPSSGVVRRSGSRSNMIRASSSSIDSLPSTKKYAYIPDNFTNVHQVTSALKEAGLESSNLIVGIDFTKSNEWSGQRSFGNRSLHAIDNGPNPYEQAIAIIGKTLAPFDEDNLIPCFGFGDANTHDQEVFSFHRDQSPCHGFEEVLNCYKQIAQNVRLSGPTSFGPIVDAAVDIVEKHGGQYHVLLIIADGQVTRSINPNEQSAQEERTTQSIVTASSYPLSIVLVGVGDGPWDDMKKFDDRLPAREFDNFQFVNFTDIMSRNASQSSKEAAFALAALMEIPIQYKACREHGVIGRVTGTAKKVVPRPPPAPYQRESFQPSLYRPGPESFRQPSRQSSHLSDSDSNIDREQACPICYSNPKDLAFGCGHLTCRVCGMNLSDCPICRLPIRSRLRLYIG
;
A
#
# COMPACT_ATOMS: atom_id res chain seq x y z
N MET A 1 -4.23 -17.99 -56.15
CA MET A 1 -3.35 -18.97 -56.80
C MET A 1 -2.64 -19.77 -55.71
N GLY A 2 -2.85 -21.10 -55.68
CA GLY A 2 -2.13 -22.16 -54.92
C GLY A 2 -2.15 -22.04 -53.38
N ASN A 3 -2.81 -22.83 -52.54
CA ASN A 3 -3.17 -24.27 -52.52
C ASN A 3 -1.98 -25.23 -52.62
N PHE A 4 -1.65 -25.94 -51.52
CA PHE A 4 -1.63 -27.41 -51.36
C PHE A 4 -1.13 -27.82 -49.94
N LEU A 5 -2.00 -28.38 -49.08
CA LEU A 5 -2.11 -29.81 -48.62
C LEU A 5 -1.04 -30.25 -47.59
N ARG A 6 -1.23 -31.12 -46.58
CA ARG A 6 -2.28 -32.03 -46.01
C ARG A 6 -1.73 -32.47 -44.63
N ARG A 7 -2.47 -32.63 -43.52
CA ARG A 7 -3.54 -33.61 -43.14
C ARG A 7 -3.04 -35.03 -42.81
N ALA A 8 -3.16 -35.45 -41.54
CA ALA A 8 -3.57 -36.76 -40.99
C ALA A 8 -3.53 -36.65 -39.44
N SER A 9 -4.55 -36.87 -38.58
CA SER A 9 -5.71 -37.80 -38.47
C SER A 9 -5.40 -39.10 -37.69
N GLY A 10 -6.20 -39.35 -36.63
CA GLY A 10 -6.44 -40.64 -35.96
C GLY A 10 -5.68 -40.84 -34.65
N GLU A 11 -6.20 -41.34 -33.53
CA GLU A 11 -7.43 -42.12 -33.25
C GLU A 11 -7.86 -42.00 -31.77
N GLN A 12 -9.17 -42.17 -31.55
CA GLN A 12 -9.84 -42.43 -30.28
C GLN A 12 -9.73 -43.91 -29.91
N THR A 13 -9.70 -44.26 -28.61
CA THR A 13 -10.39 -45.45 -28.08
C THR A 13 -10.82 -45.27 -26.62
N ASN A 14 -12.10 -45.58 -26.37
CA ASN A 14 -12.78 -45.79 -25.09
C ASN A 14 -12.36 -47.10 -24.39
N ASN A 15 -12.50 -47.17 -23.05
CA ASN A 15 -13.25 -48.19 -22.28
C ASN A 15 -12.86 -48.16 -20.79
N THR A 16 -13.76 -47.78 -19.86
CA THR A 16 -14.72 -48.60 -19.07
C THR A 16 -14.12 -49.61 -18.08
N ASN A 17 -14.43 -49.37 -16.79
CA ASN A 17 -14.78 -50.30 -15.69
C ASN A 17 -14.02 -51.62 -15.51
N THR A 18 -13.58 -51.89 -14.26
CA THR A 18 -14.21 -52.93 -13.40
C THR A 18 -13.58 -53.03 -11.99
N LYS A 19 -14.46 -53.35 -11.04
CA LYS A 19 -14.21 -53.76 -9.64
C LYS A 19 -13.46 -55.10 -9.57
N SER A 20 -12.78 -55.35 -8.44
CA SER A 20 -12.66 -56.60 -7.64
C SER A 20 -11.65 -56.28 -6.51
N LYS A 21 -11.96 -56.20 -5.22
CA LYS A 21 -12.42 -57.20 -4.23
C LYS A 21 -11.71 -58.55 -4.24
N ASP A 22 -11.34 -58.92 -3.02
CA ASP A 22 -10.93 -60.21 -2.47
C ASP A 22 -9.41 -60.41 -2.34
N SER A 23 -8.87 -61.05 -1.30
CA SER A 23 -9.25 -61.43 0.07
C SER A 23 -8.07 -62.27 0.60
N SER A 24 -8.18 -62.76 1.84
CA SER A 24 -7.36 -63.81 2.50
C SER A 24 -6.11 -63.28 3.24
N SER A 25 -6.19 -63.17 4.58
CA SER A 25 -6.00 -64.23 5.60
C SER A 25 -4.52 -64.32 5.96
N SER A 26 -4.06 -64.30 7.21
CA SER A 26 -4.40 -65.09 8.41
C SER A 26 -3.33 -64.68 9.44
N SER A 27 -3.41 -64.77 10.76
CA SER A 27 -4.29 -65.45 11.71
C SER A 27 -3.69 -65.20 13.10
N ALA A 28 -4.57 -65.09 14.10
CA ALA A 28 -4.46 -65.65 15.47
C ALA A 28 -3.27 -65.19 16.34
N SER A 29 -3.36 -65.00 17.66
CA SER A 29 -4.34 -65.27 18.73
C SER A 29 -3.67 -64.65 19.98
N SER A 30 -4.34 -64.21 21.03
CA SER A 30 -4.96 -65.11 22.02
C SER A 30 -5.65 -64.29 23.12
N ALA A 31 -6.80 -64.83 23.55
CA ALA A 31 -7.32 -64.97 24.91
C ALA A 31 -7.61 -63.69 25.75
N ALA A 32 -8.86 -63.34 26.05
CA ALA A 32 -9.92 -64.04 26.79
C ALA A 32 -9.87 -63.73 28.30
N ASP A 33 -10.89 -63.03 28.81
CA ASP A 33 -11.96 -63.59 29.66
C ASP A 33 -12.88 -62.43 30.12
N ASN A 34 -14.00 -62.63 30.79
CA ASN A 34 -15.30 -63.15 30.38
C ASN A 34 -16.29 -62.73 31.51
N ARG A 35 -17.59 -62.76 31.20
CA ARG A 35 -18.76 -62.68 32.11
C ARG A 35 -19.15 -61.32 32.70
N VAL A 36 -20.42 -61.01 32.99
CA VAL A 36 -21.79 -61.26 32.45
C VAL A 36 -22.74 -60.65 33.49
N ARG A 37 -23.72 -59.86 33.03
CA ARG A 37 -25.06 -59.48 33.58
C ARG A 37 -25.27 -59.30 35.11
N ILE A 38 -26.04 -58.28 35.51
CA ILE A 38 -27.50 -58.31 35.81
C ILE A 38 -27.97 -56.95 36.41
N ARG A 39 -29.18 -56.53 36.04
CA ARG A 39 -30.04 -55.43 36.55
C ARG A 39 -30.10 -55.26 38.09
N ARG A 40 -30.41 -54.03 38.55
CA ARG A 40 -31.56 -53.70 39.44
C ARG A 40 -31.71 -52.18 39.70
N GLN A 41 -32.96 -51.70 39.69
CA GLN A 41 -33.43 -50.45 40.35
C GLN A 41 -33.66 -50.68 41.86
N PRO A 42 -33.84 -49.61 42.67
CA PRO A 42 -35.19 -49.18 43.15
C PRO A 42 -35.38 -47.63 43.17
N SER A 43 -36.57 -47.07 42.87
CA SER A 43 -37.67 -46.56 43.77
C SER A 43 -37.20 -45.80 45.04
N SER A 44 -37.76 -44.69 45.55
CA SER A 44 -39.03 -43.95 45.41
C SER A 44 -38.98 -42.76 46.41
N GLY A 45 -39.68 -41.65 46.17
CA GLY A 45 -39.89 -40.62 47.20
C GLY A 45 -40.58 -39.35 46.71
N VAL A 46 -41.90 -39.28 46.91
CA VAL A 46 -42.77 -38.13 46.60
C VAL A 46 -42.87 -37.21 47.81
N VAL A 47 -42.63 -35.90 47.64
CA VAL A 47 -43.24 -34.84 48.46
C VAL A 47 -43.62 -33.66 47.56
N ARG A 48 -44.92 -33.34 47.51
CA ARG A 48 -45.48 -32.13 46.87
C ARG A 48 -45.38 -30.95 47.82
N ARG A 49 -44.98 -29.77 47.32
CA ARG A 49 -45.47 -28.48 47.81
C ARG A 49 -45.44 -27.41 46.71
N SER A 50 -46.64 -26.98 46.31
CA SER A 50 -47.10 -25.64 45.92
C SER A 50 -46.07 -24.58 45.46
N GLY A 51 -46.33 -23.98 44.29
CA GLY A 51 -46.00 -22.55 44.08
C GLY A 51 -45.73 -22.12 42.64
N SER A 52 -46.73 -21.46 42.04
CA SER A 52 -46.69 -20.43 40.98
C SER A 52 -45.99 -20.67 39.63
N ARG A 53 -46.83 -20.47 38.60
CA ARG A 53 -46.50 -20.27 37.19
C ARG A 53 -45.69 -18.98 36.99
N SER A 54 -44.59 -19.08 36.25
CA SER A 54 -44.02 -17.98 35.47
C SER A 54 -43.58 -18.54 34.11
N ASN A 55 -44.20 -18.04 33.03
CA ASN A 55 -43.88 -18.39 31.66
C ASN A 55 -42.44 -17.96 31.32
N MET A 56 -41.54 -18.91 31.03
CA MET A 56 -40.32 -18.62 30.26
C MET A 56 -40.57 -18.90 28.79
N ILE A 57 -40.49 -17.82 28.01
CA ILE A 57 -40.44 -17.85 26.55
C ILE A 57 -39.14 -18.56 26.15
N ARG A 58 -39.30 -19.67 25.43
CA ARG A 58 -38.21 -20.46 24.87
C ARG A 58 -37.72 -19.75 23.60
N ALA A 59 -36.70 -18.90 23.73
CA ALA A 59 -35.97 -18.40 22.58
C ALA A 59 -35.02 -19.50 22.08
N SER A 60 -35.28 -19.96 20.86
CA SER A 60 -34.45 -20.90 20.12
C SER A 60 -33.08 -20.27 19.84
N SER A 61 -32.05 -20.71 20.56
CA SER A 61 -30.66 -20.48 20.19
C SER A 61 -30.34 -21.32 18.95
N SER A 62 -30.41 -20.72 17.77
CA SER A 62 -29.81 -21.29 16.57
C SER A 62 -28.29 -21.31 16.74
N SER A 63 -27.74 -22.51 16.83
CA SER A 63 -26.33 -22.83 16.93
C SER A 63 -25.52 -22.20 15.81
N ILE A 64 -24.78 -21.13 16.12
CA ILE A 64 -23.64 -20.67 15.33
C ILE A 64 -22.43 -21.43 15.85
N ASP A 65 -22.38 -22.73 15.60
CA ASP A 65 -21.19 -23.52 15.88
C ASP A 65 -20.74 -24.21 14.59
N SER A 66 -19.48 -23.95 14.23
CA SER A 66 -18.66 -24.56 13.18
C SER A 66 -18.86 -24.09 11.73
N LEU A 67 -18.58 -22.81 11.47
CA LEU A 67 -17.98 -22.43 10.17
C LEU A 67 -16.44 -22.54 10.28
N PRO A 68 -15.73 -23.01 9.24
CA PRO A 68 -14.26 -23.02 9.23
C PRO A 68 -13.71 -21.62 9.56
N SER A 69 -12.65 -21.51 10.37
CA SER A 69 -12.09 -20.24 10.87
C SER A 69 -11.78 -19.23 9.76
N THR A 70 -11.44 -19.71 8.56
CA THR A 70 -11.15 -18.89 7.37
C THR A 70 -12.38 -18.17 6.80
N LYS A 71 -13.60 -18.67 7.00
CA LYS A 71 -14.83 -17.99 6.54
C LYS A 71 -15.33 -16.93 7.51
N LYS A 72 -14.98 -17.03 8.80
CA LYS A 72 -15.47 -16.14 9.85
C LYS A 72 -14.96 -14.69 9.69
N TYR A 73 -13.75 -14.54 9.14
CA TYR A 73 -13.06 -13.26 9.00
C TYR A 73 -12.77 -12.89 7.55
N ALA A 74 -13.51 -13.47 6.59
CA ALA A 74 -13.29 -13.18 5.17
C ALA A 74 -13.73 -11.76 4.76
N TYR A 75 -14.72 -11.22 5.47
CA TYR A 75 -15.30 -9.89 5.31
C TYR A 75 -15.73 -9.37 6.68
N ILE A 76 -15.41 -8.12 6.99
CA ILE A 76 -15.76 -7.48 8.26
C ILE A 76 -16.73 -6.31 7.99
N PRO A 77 -17.98 -6.36 8.49
CA PRO A 77 -18.93 -5.27 8.29
C PRO A 77 -18.72 -4.10 9.26
N ASP A 78 -19.10 -2.90 8.82
CA ASP A 78 -19.16 -1.69 9.65
C ASP A 78 -20.14 -1.83 10.82
N ASN A 79 -19.63 -2.03 12.03
CA ASN A 79 -20.44 -2.34 13.21
C ASN A 79 -20.49 -1.23 14.27
N PHE A 80 -19.70 -0.16 14.11
CA PHE A 80 -19.56 0.89 15.12
C PHE A 80 -20.13 2.22 14.66
N THR A 81 -20.72 2.97 15.60
CA THR A 81 -21.36 4.26 15.33
C THR A 81 -20.61 5.46 15.91
N ASN A 82 -19.62 5.21 16.79
CA ASN A 82 -18.79 6.25 17.40
C ASN A 82 -17.45 5.68 17.89
N VAL A 83 -16.46 6.56 18.06
CA VAL A 83 -15.09 6.21 18.49
C VAL A 83 -15.06 5.54 19.87
N HIS A 84 -15.97 5.90 20.78
CA HIS A 84 -16.02 5.26 22.11
C HIS A 84 -16.38 3.78 22.00
N GLN A 85 -17.35 3.40 21.16
CA GLN A 85 -17.67 1.99 20.92
C GLN A 85 -16.47 1.22 20.36
N VAL A 86 -15.71 1.82 19.43
CA VAL A 86 -14.50 1.19 18.90
C VAL A 86 -13.44 1.05 20.00
N THR A 87 -13.22 2.10 20.79
CA THR A 87 -12.27 2.08 21.91
C THR A 87 -12.64 1.00 22.94
N SER A 88 -13.93 0.87 23.27
CA SER A 88 -14.44 -0.20 24.14
C SER A 88 -14.20 -1.58 23.51
N ALA A 89 -14.48 -1.74 22.22
CA ALA A 89 -14.26 -3.00 21.51
C ALA A 89 -12.78 -3.39 21.42
N LEU A 90 -11.86 -2.43 21.24
CA LEU A 90 -10.41 -2.66 21.29
C LEU A 90 -9.99 -3.18 22.67
N LYS A 91 -10.46 -2.51 23.74
CA LYS A 91 -10.20 -2.94 25.13
C LYS A 91 -10.78 -4.32 25.44
N GLU A 92 -12.01 -4.59 25.04
CA GLU A 92 -12.66 -5.90 25.21
C GLU A 92 -11.97 -7.00 24.37
N ALA A 93 -11.47 -6.65 23.19
CA ALA A 93 -10.67 -7.55 22.38
C ALA A 93 -9.31 -7.83 23.04
N GLY A 94 -8.88 -7.04 24.02
CA GLY A 94 -7.60 -7.18 24.72
C GLY A 94 -6.44 -6.44 24.04
N LEU A 95 -6.75 -5.52 23.12
CA LEU A 95 -5.75 -4.61 22.56
C LEU A 95 -5.57 -3.44 23.54
N GLU A 96 -4.60 -3.59 24.45
CA GLU A 96 -4.24 -2.56 25.43
C GLU A 96 -3.29 -1.50 24.83
N SER A 97 -2.47 -1.91 23.86
CA SER A 97 -1.54 -1.08 23.10
C SER A 97 -1.36 -1.65 21.68
N SER A 98 -1.02 -0.80 20.72
CA SER A 98 -0.66 -1.18 19.35
C SER A 98 0.56 -0.40 18.90
N ASN A 99 1.21 -0.82 17.81
CA ASN A 99 2.30 -0.09 17.20
C ASN A 99 1.86 0.45 15.84
N LEU A 100 2.17 1.71 15.54
CA LEU A 100 1.81 2.34 14.27
C LEU A 100 2.99 2.39 13.29
N ILE A 101 2.70 2.16 12.01
CA ILE A 101 3.63 2.36 10.90
C ILE A 101 2.97 3.30 9.90
N VAL A 102 3.70 4.26 9.34
CA VAL A 102 3.16 5.21 8.35
C VAL A 102 3.88 5.08 7.02
N GLY A 103 3.10 4.94 5.96
CA GLY A 103 3.56 4.98 4.57
C GLY A 103 2.91 6.14 3.81
N ILE A 104 3.72 6.96 3.14
CA ILE A 104 3.25 8.09 2.33
C ILE A 104 3.58 7.87 0.86
N ASP A 105 2.54 7.93 0.04
CA ASP A 105 2.65 7.89 -1.41
C ASP A 105 3.25 9.21 -1.93
N PHE A 106 4.36 9.13 -2.67
CA PHE A 106 5.01 10.24 -3.37
C PHE A 106 5.06 10.01 -4.89
N THR A 107 4.04 9.35 -5.43
CA THR A 107 3.87 9.17 -6.88
C THR A 107 3.35 10.45 -7.54
N LYS A 108 3.57 10.54 -8.84
CA LYS A 108 3.30 11.72 -9.66
C LYS A 108 1.80 11.98 -9.86
N SER A 109 0.94 10.98 -9.67
CA SER A 109 -0.51 11.17 -9.78
C SER A 109 -1.07 12.22 -8.83
N ASN A 110 -0.40 12.42 -7.70
CA ASN A 110 -0.67 13.52 -6.77
C ASN A 110 -0.64 14.92 -7.40
N GLU A 111 0.03 15.12 -8.54
CA GLU A 111 0.02 16.40 -9.27
C GLU A 111 -1.36 16.74 -9.86
N TRP A 112 -2.17 15.75 -10.21
CA TRP A 112 -3.47 15.94 -10.87
C TRP A 112 -4.66 15.40 -10.09
N SER A 113 -4.47 14.50 -9.12
CA SER A 113 -5.56 13.95 -8.30
C SER A 113 -6.13 14.94 -7.26
N GLY A 114 -5.63 16.17 -7.23
CA GLY A 114 -6.22 17.31 -6.52
C GLY A 114 -7.07 18.25 -7.40
N GLN A 115 -7.39 17.85 -8.63
CA GLN A 115 -8.08 18.71 -9.60
C GLN A 115 -9.39 19.30 -9.04
N ARG A 116 -10.26 18.45 -8.47
CA ARG A 116 -11.56 18.84 -7.92
C ARG A 116 -11.48 19.13 -6.42
N SER A 117 -10.82 18.26 -5.67
CA SER A 117 -10.79 18.29 -4.21
C SER A 117 -9.81 19.31 -3.62
N PHE A 118 -8.81 19.75 -4.38
CA PHE A 118 -7.76 20.65 -3.88
C PHE A 118 -7.47 21.84 -4.79
N GLY A 119 -8.45 22.23 -5.61
CA GLY A 119 -8.41 23.45 -6.41
C GLY A 119 -7.34 23.41 -7.50
N ASN A 120 -7.21 22.27 -8.19
CA ASN A 120 -6.23 22.06 -9.26
C ASN A 120 -4.77 22.27 -8.82
N ARG A 121 -4.49 21.89 -7.57
CA ARG A 121 -3.13 21.85 -7.01
C ARG A 121 -2.71 20.41 -6.74
N SER A 122 -1.39 20.21 -6.70
CA SER A 122 -0.81 18.96 -6.22
C SER A 122 -1.27 18.69 -4.79
N LEU A 123 -1.60 17.43 -4.48
CA LEU A 123 -1.94 16.99 -3.13
C LEU A 123 -0.77 17.13 -2.15
N HIS A 124 0.47 17.28 -2.64
CA HIS A 124 1.66 17.56 -1.84
C HIS A 124 2.07 19.03 -1.79
N ALA A 125 1.28 19.96 -2.36
CA ALA A 125 1.65 21.37 -2.35
C ALA A 125 1.82 21.88 -0.90
N ILE A 126 2.99 22.46 -0.60
CA ILE A 126 3.31 23.02 0.73
C ILE A 126 3.14 24.54 0.65
N ASP A 127 1.99 25.03 1.10
CA ASP A 127 1.58 26.43 1.07
C ASP A 127 1.18 26.94 2.48
N ASN A 128 0.49 28.08 2.57
CA ASN A 128 0.01 28.67 3.83
C ASN A 128 -1.05 27.84 4.58
N GLY A 129 -1.63 26.80 3.96
CA GLY A 129 -2.65 25.94 4.56
C GLY A 129 -2.34 24.47 4.32
N PRO A 130 -2.84 23.56 5.17
CA PRO A 130 -2.47 22.16 5.11
C PRO A 130 -3.06 21.48 3.87
N ASN A 131 -2.23 20.78 3.11
CA ASN A 131 -2.70 19.90 2.05
C ASN A 131 -3.39 18.64 2.61
N PRO A 132 -4.06 17.82 1.77
CA PRO A 132 -4.79 16.65 2.26
C PRO A 132 -3.93 15.64 3.03
N TYR A 133 -2.65 15.45 2.68
CA TYR A 133 -1.74 14.60 3.44
C TYR A 133 -1.45 15.19 4.82
N GLU A 134 -1.16 16.50 4.93
CA GLU A 134 -0.94 17.17 6.21
C GLU A 134 -2.16 17.07 7.12
N GLN A 135 -3.36 17.26 6.54
CA GLN A 135 -4.63 17.12 7.27
C GLN A 135 -4.82 15.69 7.78
N ALA A 136 -4.58 14.69 6.93
CA ALA A 136 -4.67 13.28 7.31
C ALA A 136 -3.69 12.94 8.44
N ILE A 137 -2.40 13.26 8.29
CA ILE A 137 -1.36 13.03 9.33
C ILE A 137 -1.77 13.68 10.66
N ALA A 138 -2.22 14.94 10.63
CA ALA A 138 -2.60 15.67 11.84
C ALA A 138 -3.83 15.05 12.54
N ILE A 139 -4.84 14.63 11.79
CA ILE A 139 -6.06 14.03 12.37
C ILE A 139 -5.77 12.61 12.87
N ILE A 140 -5.01 11.81 12.11
CA ILE A 140 -4.51 10.50 12.55
C ILE A 140 -3.76 10.65 13.86
N GLY A 141 -2.84 11.61 13.97
CA GLY A 141 -2.09 11.85 15.20
C GLY A 141 -2.97 12.19 16.40
N LYS A 142 -4.05 12.94 16.22
CA LYS A 142 -5.00 13.23 17.31
C LYS A 142 -5.82 12.01 17.73
N THR A 143 -6.07 11.08 16.81
CA THR A 143 -7.10 10.05 16.96
C THR A 143 -6.52 8.66 17.24
N LEU A 144 -5.36 8.35 16.65
CA LEU A 144 -4.68 7.06 16.76
C LEU A 144 -3.46 7.07 17.68
N ALA A 145 -2.80 8.23 17.91
CA ALA A 145 -1.65 8.28 18.82
C ALA A 145 -1.93 7.77 20.24
N PRO A 146 -3.13 7.96 20.84
CA PRO A 146 -3.43 7.37 22.15
C PRO A 146 -3.42 5.83 22.19
N PHE A 147 -3.41 5.17 21.04
CA PHE A 147 -3.34 3.71 20.90
C PHE A 147 -1.94 3.21 20.57
N ASP A 148 -0.98 4.10 20.32
CA ASP A 148 0.41 3.76 20.07
C ASP A 148 1.15 3.52 21.40
N GLU A 149 1.90 2.43 21.50
CA GLU A 149 2.50 1.98 22.77
C GLU A 149 3.63 2.90 23.25
N ASP A 150 4.53 3.28 22.35
CA ASP A 150 5.79 3.94 22.65
C ASP A 150 5.94 5.32 22.01
N ASN A 151 4.97 5.74 21.19
CA ASN A 151 4.99 6.97 20.40
C ASN A 151 6.17 7.01 19.40
N LEU A 152 6.71 5.84 19.01
CA LEU A 152 7.77 5.68 18.03
C LEU A 152 7.19 5.12 16.73
N ILE A 153 7.13 5.96 15.70
CA ILE A 153 6.40 5.68 14.47
C ILE A 153 7.40 5.51 13.31
N PRO A 154 7.69 4.28 12.87
CA PRO A 154 8.41 4.05 11.62
C PRO A 154 7.66 4.71 10.45
N CYS A 155 8.33 5.63 9.76
CA CYS A 155 7.74 6.42 8.68
C CYS A 155 8.51 6.25 7.37
N PHE A 156 7.76 5.96 6.30
CA PHE A 156 8.32 5.67 4.98
C PHE A 156 7.63 6.47 3.89
N GLY A 157 8.37 6.77 2.83
CA GLY A 157 7.83 7.22 1.55
C GLY A 157 8.10 6.20 0.44
N PHE A 158 7.26 6.20 -0.60
CA PHE A 158 7.40 5.32 -1.77
C PHE A 158 6.89 6.00 -3.04
N GLY A 159 7.27 5.51 -4.22
CA GLY A 159 6.77 6.03 -5.50
C GLY A 159 7.49 7.28 -6.03
N ASP A 160 8.48 7.78 -5.29
CA ASP A 160 9.35 8.85 -5.76
C ASP A 160 10.33 8.34 -6.83
N ALA A 161 11.08 9.24 -7.44
CA ALA A 161 12.00 8.88 -8.51
C ALA A 161 13.24 8.09 -8.06
N ASN A 162 13.43 7.87 -6.76
CA ASN A 162 14.47 6.99 -6.24
C ASN A 162 13.93 5.59 -5.94
N THR A 163 12.68 5.47 -5.51
CA THR A 163 12.07 4.20 -5.08
C THR A 163 11.21 3.53 -6.15
N HIS A 164 10.56 4.30 -7.02
CA HIS A 164 9.57 3.82 -7.99
C HIS A 164 8.56 2.87 -7.31
N ASP A 165 8.17 1.77 -7.96
CA ASP A 165 7.28 0.73 -7.43
C ASP A 165 8.03 -0.43 -6.74
N GLN A 166 9.32 -0.26 -6.42
CA GLN A 166 10.20 -1.36 -6.02
C GLN A 166 10.62 -1.33 -4.55
N GLU A 167 10.89 -0.14 -4.04
CA GLU A 167 11.50 0.10 -2.73
C GLU A 167 10.70 1.12 -1.91
N VAL A 168 11.12 1.35 -0.66
CA VAL A 168 10.67 2.46 0.17
C VAL A 168 11.88 3.27 0.64
N PHE A 169 11.69 4.52 1.03
CA PHE A 169 12.70 5.30 1.74
C PHE A 169 12.22 5.63 3.15
N SER A 170 13.14 5.63 4.12
CA SER A 170 12.87 6.04 5.50
C SER A 170 12.85 7.57 5.60
N PHE A 171 12.03 8.11 6.50
CA PHE A 171 12.01 9.55 6.78
C PHE A 171 13.30 10.04 7.44
N HIS A 172 13.94 9.18 8.26
CA HIS A 172 15.24 9.46 8.85
C HIS A 172 16.36 8.70 8.12
N ARG A 173 17.54 9.34 7.98
CA ARG A 173 18.71 8.76 7.31
C ARG A 173 19.28 7.53 8.04
N ASP A 174 19.22 7.55 9.35
CA ASP A 174 19.66 6.45 10.22
C ASP A 174 18.58 5.38 10.43
N GLN A 175 17.42 5.53 9.77
CA GLN A 175 16.26 4.64 9.86
C GLN A 175 15.60 4.60 11.25
N SER A 176 15.89 5.59 12.11
CA SER A 176 15.16 5.74 13.37
C SER A 176 13.68 6.09 13.12
N PRO A 177 12.76 5.65 14.01
CA PRO A 177 11.37 6.06 13.95
C PRO A 177 11.19 7.55 14.30
N CYS A 178 10.06 8.13 13.90
CA CYS A 178 9.65 9.46 14.33
C CYS A 178 9.03 9.41 15.74
N HIS A 179 9.24 10.43 16.56
CA HIS A 179 8.68 10.60 17.90
C HIS A 179 7.34 11.32 17.80
N GLY A 180 6.29 10.53 17.63
CA GLY A 180 4.91 11.01 17.48
C GLY A 180 4.62 11.73 16.17
N PHE A 181 3.33 11.98 15.94
CA PHE A 181 2.83 12.54 14.68
C PHE A 181 3.26 13.99 14.40
N GLU A 182 3.70 14.72 15.43
CA GLU A 182 4.30 16.05 15.24
C GLU A 182 5.61 15.97 14.45
N GLU A 183 6.48 15.00 14.79
CA GLU A 183 7.71 14.77 14.03
C GLU A 183 7.41 14.21 12.63
N VAL A 184 6.44 13.28 12.51
CA VAL A 184 5.98 12.77 11.20
C VAL A 184 5.58 13.92 10.26
N LEU A 185 4.78 14.86 10.75
CA LEU A 185 4.33 16.01 9.97
C LEU A 185 5.49 16.93 9.57
N ASN A 186 6.45 17.16 10.46
CA ASN A 186 7.63 17.99 10.19
C ASN A 186 8.54 17.35 9.13
N CYS A 187 8.82 16.05 9.25
CA CYS A 187 9.59 15.29 8.27
C CYS A 187 8.89 15.26 6.92
N TYR A 188 7.57 14.99 6.90
CA TYR A 188 6.76 15.03 5.69
C TYR A 188 6.90 16.38 4.95
N LYS A 189 6.75 17.51 5.65
CA LYS A 189 6.89 18.85 5.03
C LYS A 189 8.25 19.06 4.38
N GLN A 190 9.32 18.65 5.05
CA GLN A 190 10.68 18.76 4.50
C GLN A 190 10.88 17.87 3.27
N ILE A 191 10.37 16.64 3.31
CA ILE A 191 10.48 15.69 2.20
C ILE A 191 9.64 16.15 1.01
N ALA A 192 8.37 16.52 1.23
CA ALA A 192 7.43 16.96 0.20
C ALA A 192 7.94 18.17 -0.62
N GLN A 193 8.73 19.06 -0.01
CA GLN A 193 9.35 20.19 -0.71
C GLN A 193 10.48 19.78 -1.67
N ASN A 194 11.10 18.62 -1.47
CA ASN A 194 12.35 18.22 -2.14
C ASN A 194 12.23 16.94 -2.96
N VAL A 195 11.20 16.13 -2.71
CA VAL A 195 10.97 14.86 -3.37
C VAL A 195 10.60 15.06 -4.85
N ARG A 196 11.15 14.22 -5.72
CA ARG A 196 10.76 14.19 -7.14
C ARG A 196 9.72 13.09 -7.32
N LEU A 197 8.45 13.49 -7.45
CA LEU A 197 7.35 12.55 -7.66
C LEU A 197 7.55 11.74 -8.95
N SER A 198 7.23 10.44 -8.92
CA SER A 198 7.45 9.53 -10.05
C SER A 198 6.38 8.43 -10.11
N GLY A 199 6.78 7.19 -10.32
CA GLY A 199 5.93 6.01 -10.36
C GLY A 199 6.74 4.84 -10.93
N PRO A 200 6.11 3.72 -11.30
CA PRO A 200 4.69 3.38 -11.12
C PRO A 200 4.26 3.31 -9.64
N THR A 201 2.97 3.11 -9.41
CA THR A 201 2.37 3.05 -8.06
C THR A 201 2.06 1.61 -7.67
N SER A 202 2.70 1.11 -6.61
CA SER A 202 2.41 -0.17 -5.96
C SER A 202 2.54 -0.03 -4.45
N PHE A 203 1.62 -0.62 -3.68
CA PHE A 203 1.75 -0.68 -2.21
C PHE A 203 2.58 -1.87 -1.73
N GLY A 204 2.99 -2.76 -2.63
CA GLY A 204 3.79 -3.94 -2.29
C GLY A 204 5.04 -3.60 -1.45
N PRO A 205 5.89 -2.64 -1.86
CA PRO A 205 7.08 -2.28 -1.09
C PRO A 205 6.80 -1.83 0.35
N ILE A 206 5.75 -1.02 0.57
CA ILE A 206 5.42 -0.52 1.91
C ILE A 206 4.76 -1.58 2.78
N VAL A 207 3.93 -2.45 2.20
CA VAL A 207 3.36 -3.60 2.91
C VAL A 207 4.46 -4.60 3.28
N ASP A 208 5.38 -4.90 2.37
CA ASP A 208 6.56 -5.75 2.65
C ASP A 208 7.40 -5.16 3.80
N ALA A 209 7.60 -3.83 3.82
CA ALA A 209 8.35 -3.15 4.88
C ALA A 209 7.66 -3.27 6.25
N ALA A 210 6.34 -3.14 6.29
CA ALA A 210 5.57 -3.31 7.52
C ALA A 210 5.64 -4.75 8.05
N VAL A 211 5.55 -5.74 7.16
CA VAL A 211 5.70 -7.16 7.55
C VAL A 211 7.10 -7.43 8.13
N ASP A 212 8.16 -6.88 7.53
CA ASP A 212 9.53 -6.99 8.04
C ASP A 212 9.68 -6.36 9.44
N ILE A 213 9.02 -5.22 9.69
CA ILE A 213 8.99 -4.60 11.04
C ILE A 213 8.28 -5.51 12.04
N VAL A 214 7.10 -6.04 11.68
CA VAL A 214 6.35 -6.98 12.55
C VAL A 214 7.21 -8.18 12.92
N GLU A 215 7.96 -8.76 11.98
CA GLU A 215 8.90 -9.84 12.29
C GLU A 215 10.03 -9.41 13.22
N LYS A 216 10.67 -8.26 12.96
CA LYS A 216 11.75 -7.72 13.80
C LYS A 216 11.28 -7.43 15.21
N HIS A 217 10.02 -7.04 15.38
CA HIS A 217 9.39 -6.76 16.67
C HIS A 217 8.80 -8.01 17.34
N GLY A 218 9.15 -9.22 16.86
CA GLY A 218 8.76 -10.46 17.53
C GLY A 218 7.30 -10.87 17.31
N GLY A 219 6.66 -10.38 16.24
CA GLY A 219 5.23 -10.64 15.98
C GLY A 219 4.30 -9.81 16.86
N GLN A 220 4.72 -8.64 17.33
CA GLN A 220 3.82 -7.69 17.97
C GLN A 220 2.79 -7.16 16.96
N TYR A 221 1.60 -6.80 17.45
CA TYR A 221 0.54 -6.28 16.60
C TYR A 221 0.87 -4.87 16.11
N HIS A 222 0.73 -4.65 14.80
CA HIS A 222 0.95 -3.36 14.17
C HIS A 222 -0.25 -2.95 13.30
N VAL A 223 -0.43 -1.63 13.16
CA VAL A 223 -1.33 -1.03 12.17
C VAL A 223 -0.49 -0.21 11.19
N LEU A 224 -0.48 -0.60 9.92
CA LEU A 224 0.10 0.15 8.83
C LEU A 224 -0.93 1.15 8.28
N LEU A 225 -0.62 2.43 8.39
CA LEU A 225 -1.37 3.54 7.82
C LEU A 225 -0.73 3.96 6.50
N ILE A 226 -1.41 3.72 5.39
CA ILE A 226 -0.97 4.17 4.06
C ILE A 226 -1.80 5.40 3.70
N ILE A 227 -1.17 6.55 3.43
CA ILE A 227 -1.85 7.73 2.90
C ILE A 227 -1.51 7.83 1.43
N ALA A 228 -2.51 7.79 0.55
CA ALA A 228 -2.32 7.72 -0.90
C ALA A 228 -3.51 8.30 -1.68
N ASP A 229 -3.30 8.58 -2.97
CA ASP A 229 -4.35 9.07 -3.87
C ASP A 229 -5.13 7.97 -4.62
N GLY A 230 -4.83 6.71 -4.29
CA GLY A 230 -5.52 5.52 -4.79
C GLY A 230 -5.18 5.12 -6.22
N GLN A 231 -4.21 5.78 -6.88
CA GLN A 231 -3.89 5.52 -8.29
C GLN A 231 -2.86 4.39 -8.46
N VAL A 232 -3.18 3.17 -8.01
CA VAL A 232 -2.35 1.99 -8.34
C VAL A 232 -2.27 1.84 -9.86
N THR A 233 -1.07 1.64 -10.38
CA THR A 233 -0.86 1.61 -11.84
C THR A 233 -1.62 0.44 -12.45
N ARG A 234 -2.51 0.70 -13.41
CA ARG A 234 -3.34 -0.30 -14.08
C ARG A 234 -2.72 -0.80 -15.38
N SER A 235 -3.17 -1.97 -15.84
CA SER A 235 -2.81 -2.48 -17.16
C SER A 235 -3.39 -1.61 -18.27
N ILE A 236 -2.72 -1.57 -19.42
CA ILE A 236 -3.27 -0.98 -20.65
C ILE A 236 -4.51 -1.76 -21.11
N ASN A 237 -4.54 -3.07 -20.82
CA ASN A 237 -5.67 -3.95 -21.10
C ASN A 237 -6.62 -3.97 -19.88
N PRO A 238 -7.86 -3.45 -19.98
CA PRO A 238 -8.78 -3.35 -18.83
C PRO A 238 -9.20 -4.70 -18.23
N ASN A 239 -9.01 -5.79 -18.98
CA ASN A 239 -9.36 -7.15 -18.56
C ASN A 239 -8.19 -7.88 -17.87
N GLU A 240 -7.03 -7.25 -17.77
CA GLU A 240 -5.81 -7.85 -17.20
C GLU A 240 -5.34 -7.04 -16.00
N GLN A 241 -4.83 -7.72 -14.99
CA GLN A 241 -4.23 -7.09 -13.83
C GLN A 241 -2.81 -6.61 -14.20
N SER A 242 -2.42 -5.42 -13.73
CA SER A 242 -1.06 -4.94 -13.90
C SER A 242 -0.09 -5.68 -12.97
N ALA A 243 1.21 -5.61 -13.28
CA ALA A 243 2.25 -6.11 -12.38
C ALA A 243 2.20 -5.42 -10.99
N GLN A 244 1.82 -4.14 -10.93
CA GLN A 244 1.72 -3.38 -9.69
C GLN A 244 0.50 -3.79 -8.86
N GLU A 245 -0.63 -4.06 -9.51
CA GLU A 245 -1.84 -4.57 -8.86
C GLU A 245 -1.61 -5.99 -8.34
N GLU A 246 -0.96 -6.86 -9.13
CA GLU A 246 -0.59 -8.23 -8.72
C GLU A 246 0.35 -8.20 -7.52
N ARG A 247 1.41 -7.38 -7.58
CA ARG A 247 2.37 -7.24 -6.48
C ARG A 247 1.70 -6.72 -5.22
N THR A 248 0.87 -5.70 -5.33
CA THR A 248 0.10 -5.13 -4.20
C THR A 248 -0.79 -6.21 -3.58
N THR A 249 -1.53 -6.95 -4.41
CA THR A 249 -2.39 -8.05 -3.96
C THR A 249 -1.59 -9.13 -3.23
N GLN A 250 -0.46 -9.56 -3.81
CA GLN A 250 0.37 -10.61 -3.22
C GLN A 250 0.95 -10.19 -1.87
N SER A 251 1.42 -8.94 -1.74
CA SER A 251 1.93 -8.42 -0.47
C SER A 251 0.82 -8.32 0.59
N ILE A 252 -0.40 -7.88 0.25
CA ILE A 252 -1.53 -7.85 1.19
C ILE A 252 -1.93 -9.26 1.65
N VAL A 253 -2.03 -10.21 0.71
CA VAL A 253 -2.31 -11.62 1.03
C VAL A 253 -1.23 -12.19 1.96
N THR A 254 0.04 -11.93 1.65
CA THR A 254 1.16 -12.37 2.50
C THR A 254 1.08 -11.74 3.90
N ALA A 255 0.76 -10.44 3.98
CA ALA A 255 0.59 -9.71 5.23
C ALA A 255 -0.51 -10.30 6.12
N SER A 256 -1.54 -10.95 5.57
CA SER A 256 -2.60 -11.60 6.36
C SER A 256 -2.12 -12.80 7.19
N SER A 257 -0.91 -13.30 6.96
CA SER A 257 -0.27 -14.32 7.81
C SER A 257 0.47 -13.73 9.02
N TYR A 258 0.47 -12.40 9.18
CA TYR A 258 1.15 -11.67 10.24
C TYR A 258 0.13 -10.89 11.09
N PRO A 259 0.46 -10.53 12.35
CA PRO A 259 -0.38 -9.66 13.17
C PRO A 259 -0.30 -8.19 12.71
N LEU A 260 -0.76 -7.95 11.48
CA LEU A 260 -0.70 -6.67 10.78
C LEU A 260 -2.05 -6.32 10.18
N SER A 261 -2.58 -5.17 10.59
CA SER A 261 -3.70 -4.49 9.94
C SER A 261 -3.22 -3.39 9.03
N ILE A 262 -3.89 -3.20 7.90
CA ILE A 262 -3.57 -2.16 6.93
C ILE A 262 -4.78 -1.23 6.81
N VAL A 263 -4.57 0.06 7.00
CA VAL A 263 -5.59 1.10 6.81
C VAL A 263 -5.09 2.05 5.72
N LEU A 264 -5.80 2.07 4.60
CA LEU A 264 -5.52 2.98 3.50
C LEU A 264 -6.41 4.22 3.62
N VAL A 265 -5.77 5.37 3.82
CA VAL A 265 -6.38 6.69 3.88
C VAL A 265 -6.30 7.34 2.50
N GLY A 266 -7.42 7.31 1.78
CA GLY A 266 -7.56 7.86 0.44
C GLY A 266 -7.74 9.38 0.44
N VAL A 267 -6.73 10.10 -0.07
CA VAL A 267 -6.77 11.55 -0.25
C VAL A 267 -6.90 11.93 -1.73
N GLY A 268 -7.65 12.98 -2.03
CA GLY A 268 -7.82 13.47 -3.40
C GLY A 268 -9.08 12.95 -4.10
N ASP A 269 -9.06 12.99 -5.42
CA ASP A 269 -10.23 12.82 -6.27
C ASP A 269 -10.63 11.36 -6.55
N GLY A 270 -9.74 10.40 -6.25
CA GLY A 270 -9.86 9.02 -6.72
C GLY A 270 -9.61 8.88 -8.24
N PRO A 271 -10.14 7.85 -8.91
CA PRO A 271 -11.18 6.91 -8.44
C PRO A 271 -10.71 5.92 -7.38
N TRP A 272 -11.66 5.33 -6.65
CA TRP A 272 -11.41 4.46 -5.49
C TRP A 272 -11.81 3.00 -5.70
N ASP A 273 -12.11 2.59 -6.94
CA ASP A 273 -12.66 1.25 -7.22
C ASP A 273 -11.70 0.11 -6.83
N ASP A 274 -10.41 0.28 -7.09
CA ASP A 274 -9.40 -0.73 -6.74
C ASP A 274 -9.24 -0.84 -5.22
N MET A 275 -9.36 0.28 -4.51
CA MET A 275 -9.23 0.31 -3.06
C MET A 275 -10.38 -0.44 -2.40
N LYS A 276 -11.61 -0.30 -2.93
CA LYS A 276 -12.78 -1.09 -2.53
C LYS A 276 -12.63 -2.58 -2.88
N LYS A 277 -11.92 -2.90 -3.96
CA LYS A 277 -11.62 -4.30 -4.32
C LYS A 277 -10.65 -4.93 -3.31
N PHE A 278 -9.65 -4.18 -2.84
CA PHE A 278 -8.69 -4.65 -1.84
C PHE A 278 -9.34 -4.82 -0.45
N ASP A 279 -10.32 -4.00 -0.11
CA ASP A 279 -11.18 -4.11 1.08
C ASP A 279 -11.93 -5.45 1.13
N ASP A 280 -12.76 -5.74 0.11
CA ASP A 280 -13.78 -6.79 0.25
C ASP A 280 -13.49 -8.09 -0.51
N ARG A 281 -12.56 -8.09 -1.49
CA ARG A 281 -12.55 -9.10 -2.57
C ARG A 281 -11.22 -9.82 -2.76
N LEU A 282 -10.37 -9.90 -1.74
CA LEU A 282 -9.12 -10.67 -1.81
C LEU A 282 -9.36 -12.11 -1.32
N PRO A 283 -9.50 -13.12 -2.21
CA PRO A 283 -9.99 -14.45 -1.83
C PRO A 283 -8.94 -15.34 -1.11
N ALA A 284 -7.66 -14.97 -1.15
CA ALA A 284 -6.56 -15.81 -0.68
C ALA A 284 -6.01 -15.39 0.70
N ARG A 285 -6.57 -14.38 1.35
CA ARG A 285 -6.12 -13.89 2.68
C ARG A 285 -6.65 -14.77 3.81
N GLU A 286 -5.87 -14.90 4.89
CA GLU A 286 -6.23 -15.67 6.09
C GLU A 286 -7.32 -14.98 6.94
N PHE A 287 -7.35 -13.65 6.89
CA PHE A 287 -8.40 -12.79 7.42
C PHE A 287 -8.40 -11.46 6.65
N ASP A 288 -9.50 -10.72 6.75
CA ASP A 288 -9.63 -9.38 6.22
C ASP A 288 -8.70 -8.42 6.96
N ASN A 289 -7.56 -8.09 6.39
CA ASN A 289 -6.52 -7.28 7.02
C ASN A 289 -6.36 -5.89 6.38
N PHE A 290 -7.31 -5.45 5.56
CA PHE A 290 -7.19 -4.22 4.78
C PHE A 290 -8.50 -3.42 4.87
N GLN A 291 -8.41 -2.19 5.39
CA GLN A 291 -9.51 -1.23 5.46
C GLN A 291 -9.24 -0.04 4.53
N PHE A 292 -10.17 0.32 3.66
CA PHE A 292 -10.15 1.58 2.92
C PHE A 292 -10.98 2.68 3.57
N VAL A 293 -10.43 3.89 3.69
CA VAL A 293 -11.12 5.09 4.18
C VAL A 293 -10.99 6.22 3.18
N ASN A 294 -12.11 6.67 2.63
CA ASN A 294 -12.15 7.85 1.76
C ASN A 294 -12.14 9.14 2.58
N PHE A 295 -10.93 9.63 2.89
CA PHE A 295 -10.72 10.83 3.70
C PHE A 295 -11.34 12.07 3.07
N THR A 296 -11.15 12.25 1.75
CA THR A 296 -11.68 13.42 1.04
C THR A 296 -13.21 13.46 1.07
N ASP A 297 -13.89 12.33 0.91
CA ASP A 297 -15.36 12.28 1.05
C ASP A 297 -15.80 12.73 2.44
N ILE A 298 -15.20 12.17 3.51
CA ILE A 298 -15.55 12.51 4.89
C ILE A 298 -15.33 14.00 5.16
N MET A 299 -14.18 14.53 4.74
CA MET A 299 -13.81 15.93 4.98
C MET A 299 -14.64 16.92 4.16
N SER A 300 -15.22 16.49 3.04
CA SER A 300 -16.09 17.32 2.20
C SER A 300 -17.51 17.53 2.75
N ARG A 301 -17.94 16.71 3.72
CA ARG A 301 -19.31 16.75 4.27
C ARG A 301 -19.65 18.11 4.89
N ASN A 302 -20.92 18.50 4.86
CA ASN A 302 -21.38 19.70 5.55
C ASN A 302 -21.62 19.42 7.04
N ALA A 303 -20.53 19.40 7.83
CA ALA A 303 -20.54 19.11 9.26
C ALA A 303 -19.45 19.92 9.99
N SER A 304 -19.50 19.96 11.32
CA SER A 304 -18.42 20.58 12.12
C SER A 304 -17.11 19.82 11.93
N GLN A 305 -15.97 20.51 12.08
CA GLN A 305 -14.64 19.90 11.98
C GLN A 305 -14.48 18.72 12.95
N SER A 306 -14.92 18.89 14.20
CA SER A 306 -14.89 17.82 15.21
C SER A 306 -15.69 16.57 14.80
N SER A 307 -16.85 16.75 14.13
CA SER A 307 -17.66 15.64 13.67
C SER A 307 -17.00 14.89 12.52
N LYS A 308 -16.32 15.60 11.62
CA LYS A 308 -15.56 15.00 10.52
C LYS A 308 -14.36 14.21 11.03
N GLU A 309 -13.61 14.78 11.98
CA GLU A 309 -12.48 14.12 12.62
C GLU A 309 -12.93 12.83 13.33
N ALA A 310 -14.03 12.88 14.08
CA ALA A 310 -14.61 11.70 14.73
C ALA A 310 -15.10 10.65 13.72
N ALA A 311 -15.73 11.07 12.62
CA ALA A 311 -16.19 10.16 11.56
C ALA A 311 -15.01 9.48 10.85
N PHE A 312 -13.92 10.22 10.60
CA PHE A 312 -12.70 9.66 10.04
C PHE A 312 -12.03 8.66 10.99
N ALA A 313 -11.88 9.02 12.27
CA ALA A 313 -11.31 8.12 13.27
C ALA A 313 -12.12 6.81 13.38
N LEU A 314 -13.45 6.93 13.40
CA LEU A 314 -14.35 5.79 13.41
C LEU A 314 -14.16 4.90 12.18
N ALA A 315 -14.10 5.48 10.98
CA ALA A 315 -13.90 4.73 9.75
C ALA A 315 -12.52 4.02 9.71
N ALA A 316 -11.45 4.70 10.16
CA ALA A 316 -10.11 4.13 10.20
C ALA A 316 -9.97 2.98 11.21
N LEU A 317 -10.75 3.01 12.30
CA LEU A 317 -10.69 2.00 13.35
C LEU A 317 -11.74 0.90 13.21
N MET A 318 -12.62 0.96 12.21
CA MET A 318 -13.83 0.15 12.13
C MET A 318 -13.54 -1.36 12.20
N GLU A 319 -12.51 -1.82 11.49
CA GLU A 319 -12.17 -3.24 11.42
C GLU A 319 -11.12 -3.67 12.44
N ILE A 320 -10.32 -2.74 12.99
CA ILE A 320 -9.16 -3.04 13.85
C ILE A 320 -9.50 -3.98 15.03
N PRO A 321 -10.61 -3.82 15.78
CA PRO A 321 -10.94 -4.75 16.87
C PRO A 321 -11.15 -6.19 16.39
N ILE A 322 -11.77 -6.36 15.22
CA ILE A 322 -12.12 -7.67 14.66
C ILE A 322 -10.88 -8.30 14.02
N GLN A 323 -10.05 -7.49 13.36
CA GLN A 323 -8.75 -7.88 12.80
C GLN A 323 -7.78 -8.36 13.89
N TYR A 324 -7.67 -7.62 15.00
CA TYR A 324 -6.88 -8.02 16.15
C TYR A 324 -7.37 -9.36 16.74
N LYS A 325 -8.70 -9.51 16.87
CA LYS A 325 -9.30 -10.76 17.35
C LYS A 325 -8.98 -11.93 16.41
N ALA A 326 -9.03 -11.71 15.09
CA ALA A 326 -8.65 -12.72 14.10
C ALA A 326 -7.17 -13.13 14.26
N CYS A 327 -6.26 -12.15 14.40
CA CYS A 327 -4.83 -12.42 14.64
C CYS A 327 -4.61 -13.28 15.89
N ARG A 328 -5.35 -13.01 16.96
CA ARG A 328 -5.29 -13.78 18.21
C ARG A 328 -5.87 -15.19 18.04
N GLU A 329 -7.02 -15.34 17.40
CA GLU A 329 -7.65 -16.64 17.16
C GLU A 329 -6.83 -17.53 16.20
N HIS A 330 -6.14 -16.93 15.23
CA HIS A 330 -5.23 -17.62 14.31
C HIS A 330 -3.86 -17.92 14.94
N GLY A 331 -3.57 -17.40 16.15
CA GLY A 331 -2.32 -17.65 16.86
C GLY A 331 -1.09 -17.04 16.19
N VAL A 332 -1.24 -15.89 15.50
CA VAL A 332 -0.12 -15.19 14.85
C VAL A 332 0.51 -14.08 15.72
N ILE A 333 -0.20 -13.63 16.77
CA ILE A 333 0.34 -12.67 17.76
C ILE A 333 1.52 -13.30 18.51
N GLY A 334 2.63 -12.57 18.60
CA GLY A 334 3.86 -13.00 19.29
C GLY A 334 4.65 -14.08 18.55
N ARG A 335 4.34 -14.34 17.28
CA ARG A 335 5.00 -15.36 16.47
C ARG A 335 5.87 -14.72 15.39
N VAL A 336 7.10 -15.21 15.27
CA VAL A 336 8.02 -14.90 14.16
C VAL A 336 8.01 -16.07 13.18
N THR A 337 7.89 -15.78 11.88
CA THR A 337 7.86 -16.82 10.84
C THR A 337 9.26 -17.11 10.29
N GLY A 338 10.13 -16.09 10.25
CA GLY A 338 11.44 -16.12 9.62
C GLY A 338 11.37 -16.13 8.08
N THR A 339 10.18 -16.00 7.51
CA THR A 339 9.94 -16.04 6.06
C THR A 339 9.66 -14.67 5.46
N ALA A 340 9.57 -13.60 6.27
CA ALA A 340 9.32 -12.29 5.70
C ALA A 340 10.50 -11.84 4.84
N LYS A 341 10.16 -11.11 3.78
CA LYS A 341 11.15 -10.45 2.94
C LYS A 341 11.78 -9.33 3.74
N LYS A 342 13.09 -9.41 3.96
CA LYS A 342 13.86 -8.33 4.59
C LYS A 342 13.84 -7.08 3.71
N VAL A 343 13.45 -5.94 4.28
CA VAL A 343 13.43 -4.66 3.59
C VAL A 343 14.49 -3.75 4.20
N VAL A 344 15.31 -3.17 3.33
CA VAL A 344 16.29 -2.14 3.71
C VAL A 344 15.85 -0.83 3.05
N PRO A 345 15.23 0.09 3.80
CA PRO A 345 14.78 1.37 3.26
C PRO A 345 15.94 2.19 2.72
N ARG A 346 15.70 2.90 1.62
CA ARG A 346 16.60 3.95 1.13
C ARG A 346 16.65 5.11 2.13
N PRO A 347 17.73 5.91 2.16
CA PRO A 347 17.72 7.18 2.87
C PRO A 347 16.69 8.14 2.25
N PRO A 348 16.20 9.14 3.01
CA PRO A 348 15.29 10.15 2.48
C PRO A 348 15.93 10.91 1.30
N PRO A 349 15.14 11.35 0.32
CA PRO A 349 15.64 12.09 -0.84
C PRO A 349 16.37 13.36 -0.38
N ALA A 350 17.57 13.58 -0.91
CA ALA A 350 18.34 14.78 -0.59
C ALA A 350 17.66 16.04 -1.17
N PRO A 351 17.73 17.18 -0.47
CA PRO A 351 17.33 18.46 -1.06
C PRO A 351 18.07 18.69 -2.37
N TYR A 352 17.33 19.08 -3.42
CA TYR A 352 17.92 19.39 -4.71
C TYR A 352 18.77 20.67 -4.59
N GLN A 353 20.05 20.51 -4.25
CA GLN A 353 21.01 21.59 -4.41
C GLN A 353 21.28 21.73 -5.90
N ARG A 354 20.68 22.75 -6.52
CA ARG A 354 21.11 23.24 -7.82
C ARG A 354 22.57 23.64 -7.64
N GLU A 355 23.51 22.85 -8.16
CA GLU A 355 24.93 23.17 -8.11
C GLU A 355 25.12 24.58 -8.67
N SER A 356 25.40 25.53 -7.77
CA SER A 356 25.87 26.85 -8.11
C SER A 356 27.27 26.64 -8.66
N PHE A 357 27.35 26.46 -9.98
CA PHE A 357 28.61 26.58 -10.71
C PHE A 357 29.18 27.97 -10.40
N GLN A 358 30.08 28.05 -9.42
CA GLN A 358 30.94 29.21 -9.27
C GLN A 358 31.79 29.28 -10.54
N PRO A 359 31.74 30.37 -11.31
CA PRO A 359 32.63 30.53 -12.45
C PRO A 359 34.05 30.64 -11.91
N SER A 360 34.85 29.60 -12.12
CA SER A 360 36.30 29.65 -11.89
C SER A 360 36.87 30.81 -12.69
N LEU A 361 37.62 31.69 -12.03
CA LEU A 361 38.35 32.81 -12.61
C LEU A 361 39.35 32.34 -13.67
N TYR A 362 38.88 32.17 -14.91
CA TYR A 362 39.75 32.08 -16.08
C TYR A 362 39.87 33.46 -16.72
N ARG A 363 41.05 34.03 -16.53
CA ARG A 363 41.52 35.30 -17.10
C ARG A 363 41.57 35.20 -18.64
N PRO A 364 40.82 36.02 -19.40
CA PRO A 364 41.06 36.16 -20.84
C PRO A 364 42.17 37.19 -21.10
N GLY A 365 43.10 36.85 -21.98
CA GLY A 365 44.06 37.80 -22.57
C GLY A 365 43.39 38.79 -23.54
N PRO A 366 44.10 39.83 -23.98
CA PRO A 366 43.47 41.01 -24.57
C PRO A 366 43.38 40.91 -26.09
N GLU A 367 42.17 40.91 -26.65
CA GLU A 367 41.95 41.24 -28.06
C GLU A 367 40.73 42.16 -28.23
N SER A 368 41.05 43.45 -28.44
CA SER A 368 40.57 44.34 -29.50
C SER A 368 39.09 44.37 -29.91
N PHE A 369 38.41 45.44 -29.46
CA PHE A 369 37.45 46.30 -30.18
C PHE A 369 36.46 45.68 -31.19
N ARG A 370 35.15 45.76 -30.85
CA ARG A 370 34.15 46.62 -31.54
C ARG A 370 32.78 46.53 -30.87
N GLN A 371 32.23 47.67 -30.45
CA GLN A 371 30.80 47.84 -30.12
C GLN A 371 29.96 47.85 -31.41
N PRO A 372 28.65 47.55 -31.31
CA PRO A 372 27.71 48.67 -31.27
C PRO A 372 26.56 48.51 -30.26
N SER A 373 26.16 49.65 -29.75
CA SER A 373 24.96 49.92 -28.97
C SER A 373 23.69 49.82 -29.82
N ARG A 374 22.58 49.32 -29.24
CA ARG A 374 21.26 49.99 -29.20
C ARG A 374 20.14 49.13 -28.58
N GLN A 375 19.50 49.75 -27.58
CA GLN A 375 18.06 49.93 -27.37
C GLN A 375 17.16 48.73 -27.01
N SER A 376 16.55 48.88 -25.84
CA SER A 376 15.32 48.27 -25.36
C SER A 376 14.16 48.39 -26.36
N SER A 377 13.37 47.34 -26.52
CA SER A 377 11.94 47.45 -26.78
C SER A 377 11.18 46.22 -26.30
N HIS A 378 9.93 46.47 -25.96
CA HIS A 378 8.95 45.64 -25.27
C HIS A 378 8.26 44.59 -26.17
N LEU A 379 7.84 43.48 -25.52
CA LEU A 379 6.65 42.64 -25.75
C LEU A 379 6.50 41.85 -27.08
N SER A 380 6.41 40.52 -26.98
CA SER A 380 5.21 39.77 -27.38
C SER A 380 5.28 38.29 -26.94
N ASP A 381 4.10 37.83 -26.55
CA ASP A 381 3.75 36.58 -25.89
C ASP A 381 3.27 35.60 -26.97
N SER A 382 4.14 34.72 -27.49
CA SER A 382 3.76 33.60 -28.39
C SER A 382 4.95 32.65 -28.70
N ASP A 383 5.44 31.87 -27.71
CA ASP A 383 6.51 30.88 -28.01
C ASP A 383 6.40 29.51 -27.29
N SER A 384 5.24 29.22 -26.67
CA SER A 384 5.08 28.05 -25.79
C SER A 384 5.07 26.67 -26.47
N ASN A 385 5.23 26.60 -27.80
CA ASN A 385 5.32 25.33 -28.55
C ASN A 385 6.68 25.04 -29.18
N ILE A 386 7.58 26.02 -29.31
CA ILE A 386 8.92 25.80 -29.91
C ILE A 386 9.91 25.24 -28.86
N ASP A 387 9.76 25.64 -27.60
CA ASP A 387 10.64 25.22 -26.49
C ASP A 387 10.55 23.72 -26.15
N ARG A 388 9.39 23.07 -26.39
CA ARG A 388 9.21 21.64 -26.08
C ARG A 388 9.96 20.72 -27.04
N GLU A 389 10.15 21.15 -28.29
CA GLU A 389 10.83 20.33 -29.30
C GLU A 389 12.36 20.43 -29.20
N GLN A 390 12.87 21.48 -28.55
CA GLN A 390 14.30 21.68 -28.25
C GLN A 390 14.73 21.12 -26.88
N ALA A 391 13.80 20.75 -26.01
CA ALA A 391 14.09 20.20 -24.69
C ALA A 391 14.55 18.73 -24.74
N CYS A 392 15.53 18.38 -23.92
CA CYS A 392 16.10 17.05 -23.82
C CYS A 392 15.04 15.99 -23.47
N PRO A 393 14.97 14.85 -24.18
CA PRO A 393 13.94 13.83 -23.96
C PRO A 393 14.09 13.04 -22.65
N ILE A 394 15.13 13.31 -21.86
CA ILE A 394 15.35 12.68 -20.55
C ILE A 394 14.89 13.60 -19.43
N CYS A 395 15.35 14.85 -19.42
CA CYS A 395 15.01 15.80 -18.36
C CYS A 395 13.87 16.76 -18.70
N TYR A 396 13.46 16.83 -19.98
CA TYR A 396 12.44 17.73 -20.53
C TYR A 396 12.62 19.20 -20.13
N SER A 397 13.84 19.58 -19.74
CA SER A 397 14.14 20.88 -19.14
C SER A 397 15.32 21.57 -19.84
N ASN A 398 16.41 20.84 -20.06
CA ASN A 398 17.62 21.40 -20.66
C ASN A 398 17.58 21.30 -22.20
N PRO A 399 18.18 22.25 -22.94
CA PRO A 399 18.25 22.19 -24.40
C PRO A 399 19.11 21.00 -24.88
N LYS A 400 18.79 20.51 -26.07
CA LYS A 400 19.52 19.44 -26.76
C LYS A 400 20.87 19.94 -27.31
N ASP A 401 21.94 19.84 -26.53
CA ASP A 401 23.31 20.26 -26.90
C ASP A 401 24.31 19.11 -27.09
N LEU A 402 23.84 17.86 -27.08
CA LEU A 402 24.65 16.65 -27.28
C LEU A 402 24.00 15.68 -28.27
N ALA A 403 24.70 15.34 -29.35
CA ALA A 403 24.29 14.32 -30.32
C ALA A 403 25.06 13.01 -30.12
N PHE A 404 24.37 11.89 -30.21
CA PHE A 404 24.99 10.55 -30.27
C PHE A 404 25.32 10.16 -31.72
N GLY A 405 26.21 9.18 -31.91
CA GLY A 405 26.54 8.64 -33.23
C GLY A 405 25.37 8.05 -34.04
N CYS A 406 24.21 7.81 -33.40
CA CYS A 406 22.97 7.42 -34.05
C CYS A 406 22.09 8.61 -34.51
N GLY A 407 22.53 9.85 -34.30
CA GLY A 407 21.81 11.07 -34.69
C GLY A 407 20.83 11.62 -33.64
N HIS A 408 20.53 10.87 -32.57
CA HIS A 408 19.62 11.32 -31.50
C HIS A 408 20.28 12.27 -30.51
N LEU A 409 19.47 13.16 -29.96
CA LEU A 409 19.91 14.32 -29.21
C LEU A 409 19.43 14.29 -27.76
N THR A 410 20.30 14.68 -26.83
CA THR A 410 20.00 14.92 -25.42
C THR A 410 20.69 16.19 -24.96
N CYS A 411 20.40 16.66 -23.75
CA CYS A 411 21.32 17.59 -23.11
C CYS A 411 22.57 16.85 -22.67
N ARG A 412 23.66 17.59 -22.50
CA ARG A 412 24.97 17.09 -22.09
C ARG A 412 24.92 16.42 -20.72
N VAL A 413 24.16 16.98 -19.78
CA VAL A 413 24.01 16.44 -18.42
C VAL A 413 23.42 15.03 -18.47
N CYS A 414 22.33 14.85 -19.21
CA CYS A 414 21.66 13.55 -19.31
C CYS A 414 22.42 12.56 -20.19
N GLY A 415 23.10 13.01 -21.26
CA GLY A 415 23.72 12.13 -22.25
C GLY A 415 25.15 11.69 -21.95
N MET A 416 25.85 12.30 -20.99
CA MET A 416 27.26 11.99 -20.73
C MET A 416 27.47 10.57 -20.20
N ASN A 417 26.55 10.08 -19.36
CA ASN A 417 26.70 8.80 -18.64
C ASN A 417 25.87 7.65 -19.22
N LEU A 418 25.24 7.83 -20.38
CA LEU A 418 24.44 6.78 -21.03
C LEU A 418 25.34 5.82 -21.80
N SER A 419 25.17 4.51 -21.63
CA SER A 419 25.80 3.48 -22.47
C SER A 419 25.06 3.30 -23.80
N ASP A 420 23.74 3.43 -23.78
CA ASP A 420 22.84 3.18 -24.91
C ASP A 420 21.94 4.38 -25.16
N CYS A 421 21.60 4.62 -26.43
CA CYS A 421 20.76 5.73 -26.80
C CYS A 421 19.35 5.55 -26.18
N PRO A 422 18.81 6.55 -25.46
CA PRO A 422 17.50 6.45 -24.82
C PRO A 422 16.34 6.38 -25.83
N ILE A 423 16.59 6.74 -27.09
CA ILE A 423 15.58 6.80 -28.15
C ILE A 423 15.60 5.51 -28.99
N CYS A 424 16.76 5.12 -29.55
CA CYS A 424 16.86 3.94 -30.42
C CYS A 424 17.55 2.72 -29.80
N ARG A 425 18.00 2.81 -28.53
CA ARG A 425 18.66 1.73 -27.78
C ARG A 425 19.93 1.17 -28.41
N LEU A 426 20.52 1.87 -29.38
CA LEU A 426 21.82 1.52 -29.95
C LEU A 426 22.96 1.96 -29.00
N PRO A 427 24.04 1.17 -28.87
CA PRO A 427 25.21 1.56 -28.07
C PRO A 427 25.82 2.88 -28.52
N ILE A 428 26.11 3.77 -27.58
CA ILE A 428 26.65 5.10 -27.87
C ILE A 428 28.16 5.00 -28.10
N ARG A 429 28.55 5.02 -29.38
CA ARG A 429 29.97 4.96 -29.80
C ARG A 429 30.64 6.33 -29.95
N SER A 430 29.87 7.39 -30.13
CA SER A 430 30.37 8.76 -30.27
C SER A 430 29.40 9.77 -29.68
N ARG A 431 29.95 10.88 -29.15
CA ARG A 431 29.23 12.02 -28.58
C ARG A 431 29.77 13.30 -29.21
N LEU A 432 28.91 14.05 -29.88
CA LEU A 432 29.25 15.31 -30.56
C LEU A 432 28.55 16.45 -29.84
N ARG A 433 29.32 17.46 -29.42
CA ARG A 433 28.77 18.67 -28.80
C ARG A 433 28.28 19.61 -29.89
N LEU A 434 27.04 20.06 -29.76
CA LEU A 434 26.46 21.07 -30.64
C LEU A 434 26.61 22.45 -29.99
N TYR A 435 27.09 23.41 -30.76
CA TYR A 435 27.08 24.82 -30.37
C TYR A 435 25.89 25.45 -31.07
N ILE A 436 24.80 25.64 -30.32
CA ILE A 436 23.64 26.39 -30.78
C ILE A 436 24.06 27.87 -30.71
N GLY A 437 24.11 28.52 -31.87
CA GLY A 437 24.54 29.91 -32.04
C GLY A 437 23.51 30.91 -31.59
#